data_AF-A0A1I8CER1-F1
#
_entry.id   AF-A0A1I8CER1-F1
#
_cell.length_a   1.000
_cell.length_b   1.000
_cell.length_c   1.000
_cell.angle_alpha   90.00
_cell.angle_beta   90.00
_cell.angle_gamma   90.00
#
_symmetry.space_group_name_H-M   'P 1'
#
loop_
_entity.id
_entity.type
_entity.pdbx_description
1 polymer ?
#
loop_
_entity_poly.entity_id
_entity_poly.type
_entity_poly.pdbx_seq_one_letter_code
_entity_poly.pdbx_strand_id
1 'polypeptide(L)'
;MGQVQNYMSTHFENDRDGIKTTNINCSMTITTNSSVMLSFEAPASTTTNLPKTCGASCNKDYVTFMPIPSQPIMCNSALKTPDQRMITNDFTTRLHVSPPNVGFNCNEVPKMTVYNDINNAQGTEQIVADSGLTAIWLMNNKAAAFSTFSGQMTTNRFGSIIDTDGITAHGHFMHYAPSTQEWVTGKTQFFTLANNCILEFYADLQGSDANVIKIDSHPLSSLKFDKKPLSFFGNKYFHFQLNIKGYGLHSIKNKGKFISYIICKSVNGPNNTAGYLTSFNQWKNN
;
A
#
# COMPACT_ATOMS: atom_id res chain seq x y z
N MET A 1 13.57 5.14 22.03
CA MET A 1 12.14 4.85 21.76
C MET A 1 11.33 5.37 22.94
N GLY A 2 10.19 6.00 22.68
CA GLY A 2 9.52 6.97 23.58
C GLY A 2 9.25 6.47 24.99
N GLN A 3 9.60 7.28 25.99
CA GLN A 3 9.42 7.01 27.43
C GLN A 3 7.96 6.95 27.87
N VAL A 4 7.02 7.37 27.01
CA VAL A 4 5.58 7.36 27.26
C VAL A 4 4.86 6.76 26.06
N GLN A 5 4.18 5.64 26.28
CA GLN A 5 3.30 5.01 25.30
C GLN A 5 1.87 5.09 25.83
N ASN A 6 0.95 5.55 25.00
CA ASN A 6 -0.48 5.60 25.34
C ASN A 6 -1.22 4.68 24.37
N TYR A 7 -2.13 3.88 24.90
CA TYR A 7 -2.96 2.96 24.13
C TYR A 7 -4.39 3.48 24.11
N MET A 8 -5.00 3.51 22.93
CA MET A 8 -6.40 3.85 22.74
C MET A 8 -7.06 2.74 21.95
N SER A 9 -8.25 2.32 22.37
CA SER A 9 -9.09 1.37 21.65
C SER A 9 -10.38 2.08 21.25
N THR A 10 -10.76 1.93 19.99
CA THR A 10 -11.98 2.51 19.45
C THR A 10 -12.85 1.40 18.88
N HIS A 11 -14.12 1.36 19.28
CA HIS A 11 -15.13 0.47 18.72
C HIS A 11 -16.15 1.30 17.96
N PHE A 12 -16.47 0.90 16.73
CA PHE A 12 -17.43 1.59 15.88
C PHE A 12 -18.73 0.78 15.84
N GLU A 13 -19.83 1.43 16.22
CA GLU A 13 -21.18 0.87 16.23
C GLU A 13 -22.16 1.91 15.69
N ASN A 14 -23.11 1.49 14.86
CA ASN A 14 -24.18 2.31 14.32
C ASN A 14 -25.48 1.75 14.86
N ASP A 15 -26.21 2.58 15.60
CA ASP A 15 -27.51 2.26 16.15
C ASP A 15 -28.57 3.03 15.36
N ARG A 16 -29.34 2.29 14.56
CA ARG A 16 -30.53 2.82 13.89
C ARG A 16 -31.73 2.01 14.36
N ASP A 17 -32.71 2.70 14.95
CA ASP A 17 -33.97 2.11 15.41
C ASP A 17 -33.78 0.93 16.39
N GLY A 18 -32.72 0.95 17.22
CA GLY A 18 -32.39 -0.12 18.17
C GLY A 18 -31.65 -1.31 17.55
N ILE A 19 -31.33 -1.26 16.25
CA ILE A 19 -30.52 -2.26 15.56
C ILE A 19 -29.06 -1.80 15.54
N LYS A 20 -28.26 -2.50 16.33
CA LYS A 20 -26.81 -2.30 16.43
C LYS A 20 -26.10 -2.98 15.27
N THR A 21 -25.40 -2.21 14.44
CA THR A 21 -24.56 -2.70 13.34
C THR A 21 -23.10 -2.38 13.59
N THR A 22 -22.23 -3.39 13.52
CA THR A 22 -20.78 -3.27 13.71
C THR A 22 -19.99 -3.31 12.41
N ASN A 23 -20.66 -3.58 11.28
CA ASN A 23 -20.06 -3.55 9.94
C ASN A 23 -20.16 -2.13 9.36
N ILE A 24 -19.28 -1.24 9.82
CA ILE A 24 -19.29 0.17 9.45
C ILE A 24 -17.98 0.53 8.80
N ASN A 25 -18.09 1.21 7.66
CA ASN A 25 -16.97 1.85 7.02
C ASN A 25 -16.69 3.19 7.71
N CYS A 26 -15.49 3.35 8.27
CA CYS A 26 -15.08 4.58 8.95
C CYS A 26 -13.76 5.12 8.41
N SER A 27 -13.62 6.44 8.49
CA SER A 27 -12.35 7.15 8.38
C SER A 27 -12.05 7.80 9.72
N MET A 28 -10.76 7.90 10.07
CA MET A 28 -10.31 8.49 11.32
C MET A 28 -9.33 9.62 11.02
N THR A 29 -9.56 10.79 11.62
CA THR A 29 -8.63 11.92 11.59
C THR A 29 -8.05 12.11 12.97
N ILE A 30 -6.72 12.10 13.06
CA ILE A 30 -5.99 12.30 14.32
C ILE A 30 -5.20 13.60 14.19
N THR A 31 -5.50 14.56 15.08
CA THR A 31 -4.80 15.84 15.17
C THR A 31 -4.02 15.89 16.47
N THR A 32 -2.78 16.36 16.41
CA THR A 32 -1.90 16.48 17.58
C THR A 32 -1.23 17.85 17.60
N ASN A 33 -0.95 18.37 18.79
CA ASN A 33 -0.23 19.63 19.01
C ASN A 33 1.29 19.42 19.26
N SER A 34 1.76 18.17 19.18
CA SER A 34 3.15 17.77 19.35
C SER A 34 3.48 16.61 18.41
N SER A 35 4.76 16.40 18.10
CA SER A 35 5.17 15.24 17.31
C SER A 35 4.83 13.93 18.02
N VAL A 36 4.09 13.06 17.34
CA VAL A 36 3.73 11.71 17.81
C VAL A 36 4.06 10.67 16.75
N MET A 37 4.29 9.43 17.19
CA MET A 37 4.32 8.25 16.32
C MET A 37 3.03 7.47 16.54
N LEU A 38 2.31 7.15 15.48
CA LEU A 38 1.08 6.37 15.54
C LEU A 38 1.34 4.96 15.00
N SER A 39 0.86 3.96 15.74
CA SER A 39 0.80 2.57 15.30
C SER A 39 -0.63 2.11 15.44
N PHE A 40 -1.18 1.55 14.37
CA PHE A 40 -2.52 0.98 14.35
C PHE A 40 -2.43 -0.53 14.44
N GLU A 41 -3.44 -1.12 15.07
CA GLU A 41 -3.60 -2.55 15.22
C GLU A 41 -5.02 -2.94 14.81
N ALA A 42 -5.13 -3.99 14.01
CA ALA A 42 -6.36 -4.68 13.69
C ALA A 42 -6.16 -6.17 14.00
N PRO A 43 -6.67 -6.67 15.15
CA PRO A 43 -6.32 -8.00 15.66
C PRO A 43 -6.97 -9.17 14.91
N ALA A 44 -7.94 -8.89 14.04
CA ALA A 44 -8.77 -9.90 13.37
C ALA A 44 -9.10 -9.48 11.93
N SER A 45 -8.08 -9.10 11.16
CA SER A 45 -8.23 -8.67 9.77
C SER A 45 -8.51 -9.86 8.84
N THR A 46 -9.35 -9.65 7.83
CA THR A 46 -9.63 -10.65 6.79
C THR A 46 -10.02 -9.98 5.48
N THR A 47 -9.90 -10.68 4.36
CA THR A 47 -10.25 -10.17 3.03
C THR A 47 -11.77 -10.00 2.87
N THR A 48 -12.58 -10.75 3.61
CA THR A 48 -14.03 -10.64 3.49
C THR A 48 -14.70 -11.04 4.79
N ASN A 49 -15.78 -10.35 5.13
CA ASN A 49 -16.67 -10.71 6.24
C ASN A 49 -17.79 -11.67 5.79
N LEU A 50 -17.80 -12.10 4.53
CA LEU A 50 -18.77 -13.03 3.96
C LEU A 50 -18.13 -14.42 3.81
N PRO A 51 -18.47 -15.41 4.68
CA PRO A 51 -17.86 -16.73 4.67
C PRO A 51 -17.92 -17.48 3.33
N LYS A 52 -18.94 -17.19 2.51
CA LYS A 52 -19.13 -17.82 1.20
C LYS A 52 -18.20 -17.28 0.10
N THR A 53 -17.40 -16.25 0.39
CA THR A 53 -16.60 -15.52 -0.61
C THR A 53 -15.09 -15.61 -0.39
N CYS A 54 -14.63 -16.36 0.61
CA CYS A 54 -13.21 -16.52 0.95
C CYS A 54 -12.60 -17.86 0.52
N GLY A 55 -13.20 -18.53 -0.47
CA GLY A 55 -12.71 -19.82 -0.96
C GLY A 55 -12.87 -20.91 0.10
N ALA A 56 -11.79 -21.62 0.40
CA ALA A 56 -11.77 -22.71 1.37
C ALA A 56 -11.87 -22.22 2.83
N SER A 57 -11.34 -21.02 3.15
CA SER A 57 -11.35 -20.50 4.52
C SER A 57 -11.20 -18.97 4.61
N CYS A 58 -11.90 -18.37 5.57
CA CYS A 58 -11.77 -16.96 5.93
C CYS A 58 -10.75 -16.81 7.06
N ASN A 59 -9.47 -17.09 6.78
CA ASN A 59 -8.43 -16.92 7.78
C ASN A 59 -8.38 -15.46 8.23
N LYS A 60 -8.22 -15.28 9.54
CA LYS A 60 -8.01 -13.98 10.17
C LYS A 60 -6.53 -13.89 10.53
N ASP A 61 -5.96 -12.70 10.36
CA ASP A 61 -4.60 -12.42 10.77
C ASP A 61 -4.53 -11.10 11.55
N TYR A 62 -3.47 -10.97 12.34
CA TYR A 62 -3.13 -9.77 13.07
C TYR A 62 -2.42 -8.80 12.12
N VAL A 63 -2.94 -7.57 12.02
CA VAL A 63 -2.34 -6.53 11.18
C VAL A 63 -1.93 -5.35 12.04
N THR A 64 -0.68 -4.91 11.87
CA THR A 64 -0.21 -3.65 12.44
C THR A 64 0.50 -2.82 11.38
N PHE A 65 0.31 -1.50 11.43
CA PHE A 65 0.93 -0.58 10.49
C PHE A 65 1.04 0.82 11.06
N MET A 66 1.97 1.60 10.51
CA MET A 66 2.14 3.02 10.83
C MET A 66 1.62 3.85 9.65
N PRO A 67 0.52 4.61 9.81
CA PRO A 67 0.04 5.47 8.75
C PRO A 67 0.99 6.66 8.54
N ILE A 68 1.10 7.11 7.30
CA ILE A 68 1.87 8.30 6.96
C ILE A 68 0.98 9.53 7.04
N PRO A 69 1.33 10.56 7.82
CA PRO A 69 0.53 11.76 7.95
C PRO A 69 0.48 12.51 6.61
N SER A 70 -0.72 12.95 6.22
CA SER A 70 -0.91 13.86 5.09
C SER A 70 -0.56 15.29 5.50
N GLN A 71 0.23 15.97 4.66
CA GLN A 71 0.58 17.37 4.88
C GLN A 71 -0.64 18.27 4.63
N PRO A 72 -0.88 19.30 5.46
CA PRO A 72 -1.94 20.27 5.22
C PRO A 72 -1.77 20.96 3.86
N ILE A 73 -2.85 21.08 3.10
CA ILE A 73 -2.89 21.85 1.86
C ILE A 73 -3.90 23.00 1.97
N MET A 74 -3.71 24.04 1.15
CA MET A 74 -4.70 25.11 1.06
C MET A 74 -5.96 24.59 0.36
N CYS A 75 -7.12 25.03 0.84
CA CYS A 75 -8.40 24.71 0.20
C CYS A 75 -8.42 25.25 -1.25
N ASN A 76 -9.00 24.48 -2.18
CA ASN A 76 -9.04 24.81 -3.62
C ASN A 76 -7.64 24.92 -4.26
N SER A 77 -6.61 24.33 -3.67
CA SER A 77 -5.28 24.26 -4.27
C SER A 77 -5.10 22.94 -5.00
N ALA A 78 -4.56 23.02 -6.22
CA ALA A 78 -4.19 21.85 -7.00
C ALA A 78 -2.69 21.58 -6.88
N LEU A 79 -2.31 20.30 -6.86
CA LEU A 79 -0.92 19.90 -6.99
C LEU A 79 -0.37 20.34 -8.36
N LYS A 80 0.90 20.74 -8.42
CA LYS A 80 1.58 21.01 -9.70
C LYS A 80 1.79 19.73 -10.52
N THR A 81 2.09 18.64 -9.82
CA THR A 81 2.26 17.30 -10.37
C THR A 81 1.26 16.38 -9.69
N PRO A 82 0.55 15.51 -10.42
CA PRO A 82 -0.48 14.69 -9.81
C PRO A 82 0.12 13.72 -8.78
N ASP A 83 -0.63 13.43 -7.71
CA ASP A 83 -0.35 12.26 -6.87
C ASP A 83 -0.76 11.03 -7.66
N GLN A 84 0.23 10.22 -8.05
CA GLN A 84 0.04 9.00 -8.81
C GLN A 84 0.51 7.82 -8.00
N ARG A 85 -0.35 6.80 -7.86
CA ARG A 85 -0.03 5.55 -7.15
C ARG A 85 -0.45 4.38 -8.00
N MET A 86 0.28 3.28 -7.89
CA MET A 86 -0.01 2.04 -8.61
C MET A 86 0.42 0.83 -7.80
N ILE A 87 -0.31 -0.28 -7.97
CA ILE A 87 0.00 -1.55 -7.32
C ILE A 87 -0.62 -2.70 -8.14
N THR A 88 0.01 -3.86 -8.16
CA THR A 88 -0.57 -5.09 -8.71
C THR A 88 -1.40 -5.82 -7.65
N ASN A 89 -2.22 -6.76 -8.10
CA ASN A 89 -2.98 -7.63 -7.22
C ASN A 89 -2.19 -8.84 -6.69
N ASP A 90 -0.92 -8.99 -7.08
CA ASP A 90 -0.12 -10.19 -6.76
C ASP A 90 -0.06 -10.45 -5.24
N PHE A 91 0.00 -9.39 -4.43
CA PHE A 91 -0.15 -9.47 -2.96
C PHE A 91 -1.08 -8.39 -2.39
N THR A 92 -1.95 -7.82 -3.22
CA THR A 92 -2.85 -6.72 -2.83
C THR A 92 -4.29 -7.10 -3.04
N THR A 93 -5.11 -6.96 -2.01
CA THR A 93 -6.56 -7.15 -2.16
C THR A 93 -7.28 -5.84 -2.39
N ARG A 94 -6.84 -4.76 -1.72
CA ARG A 94 -7.38 -3.41 -1.89
C ARG A 94 -6.40 -2.31 -1.45
N LEU A 95 -6.66 -1.11 -1.92
CA LEU A 95 -6.09 0.13 -1.39
C LEU A 95 -7.14 0.86 -0.56
N HIS A 96 -6.74 1.37 0.60
CA HIS A 96 -7.51 2.30 1.43
C HIS A 96 -6.97 3.70 1.20
N VAL A 97 -7.82 4.59 0.68
CA VAL A 97 -7.43 5.94 0.27
C VAL A 97 -8.07 6.95 1.21
N SER A 98 -7.25 7.79 1.84
CA SER A 98 -7.73 8.91 2.66
C SER A 98 -7.77 10.20 1.84
N PRO A 99 -8.73 11.10 2.12
CA PRO A 99 -8.79 12.41 1.49
C PRO A 99 -7.53 13.24 1.82
N PRO A 100 -7.23 14.28 1.01
CA PRO A 100 -6.20 15.24 1.35
C PRO A 100 -6.52 15.99 2.65
N ASN A 101 -5.47 16.42 3.37
CA ASN A 101 -5.62 17.18 4.60
C ASN A 101 -5.93 18.65 4.29
N VAL A 102 -7.21 18.94 4.08
CA VAL A 102 -7.72 20.31 3.92
C VAL A 102 -8.24 20.85 5.26
N GLY A 103 -8.25 22.16 5.41
CA GLY A 103 -8.81 22.80 6.63
C GLY A 103 -10.30 22.52 6.79
N PHE A 104 -10.79 22.50 8.05
CA PHE A 104 -12.16 22.15 8.43
C PHE A 104 -13.28 22.90 7.68
N ASN A 105 -13.01 24.12 7.20
CA ASN A 105 -13.98 24.95 6.48
C ASN A 105 -13.92 24.79 4.95
N CYS A 106 -13.23 23.75 4.45
CA CYS A 106 -13.12 23.50 3.02
C CYS A 106 -14.28 22.64 2.52
N ASN A 107 -15.06 23.17 1.58
CA ASN A 107 -16.17 22.44 0.94
C ASN A 107 -15.76 21.77 -0.38
N GLU A 108 -14.45 21.65 -0.63
CA GLU A 108 -13.95 20.96 -1.82
C GLU A 108 -14.23 19.46 -1.70
N VAL A 109 -14.77 18.85 -2.77
CA VAL A 109 -14.99 17.40 -2.82
C VAL A 109 -13.81 16.78 -3.57
N PRO A 110 -12.85 16.16 -2.87
CA PRO A 110 -11.66 15.66 -3.52
C PRO A 110 -12.00 14.46 -4.40
N LYS A 111 -11.41 14.44 -5.59
CA LYS A 111 -11.65 13.42 -6.62
C LYS A 111 -10.35 12.80 -7.06
N MET A 112 -10.41 11.54 -7.47
CA MET A 112 -9.31 10.84 -8.13
C MET A 112 -9.82 10.10 -9.36
N THR A 113 -8.95 9.92 -10.34
CA THR A 113 -9.21 9.04 -11.48
C THR A 113 -8.56 7.70 -11.19
N VAL A 114 -9.36 6.64 -11.12
CA VAL A 114 -8.93 5.26 -10.89
C VAL A 114 -8.77 4.53 -12.22
N TYR A 115 -7.64 3.87 -12.39
CA TYR A 115 -7.30 3.08 -13.56
C TYR A 115 -7.21 1.60 -13.17
N ASN A 116 -7.61 0.73 -14.08
CA ASN A 116 -7.46 -0.72 -13.96
C ASN A 116 -7.09 -1.31 -15.34
N ASP A 117 -6.92 -2.63 -15.43
CA ASP A 117 -6.46 -3.25 -16.68
C ASP A 117 -7.44 -3.11 -17.85
N ILE A 118 -8.72 -2.86 -17.58
CA ILE A 118 -9.77 -2.68 -18.59
C ILE A 118 -9.84 -1.22 -19.05
N ASN A 119 -9.75 -0.28 -18.11
CA ASN A 119 -9.85 1.16 -18.32
C ASN A 119 -8.54 1.84 -17.87
N ASN A 120 -7.46 1.53 -18.56
CA ASN A 120 -6.11 1.99 -18.23
C ASN A 120 -5.74 3.36 -18.84
N ALA A 121 -6.50 3.83 -19.84
CA ALA A 121 -6.23 5.09 -20.53
C ALA A 121 -7.08 6.26 -20.00
N GLN A 122 -8.40 6.10 -19.93
CA GLN A 122 -9.32 7.14 -19.44
C GLN A 122 -9.45 7.10 -17.92
N GLY A 123 -9.55 5.89 -17.36
CA GLY A 123 -9.88 5.67 -15.96
C GLY A 123 -11.33 6.05 -15.64
N THR A 124 -11.69 5.90 -14.37
CA THR A 124 -13.03 6.21 -13.84
C THR A 124 -12.87 7.17 -12.68
N GLU A 125 -13.59 8.29 -12.72
CA GLU A 125 -13.60 9.25 -11.62
C GLU A 125 -14.27 8.65 -10.38
N GLN A 126 -13.65 8.85 -9.23
CA GLN A 126 -14.15 8.43 -7.92
C GLN A 126 -13.98 9.59 -6.93
N ILE A 127 -15.05 9.86 -6.17
CA ILE A 127 -15.00 10.79 -5.04
C ILE A 127 -14.26 10.11 -3.89
N VAL A 128 -13.36 10.84 -3.24
CA VAL A 128 -12.72 10.41 -2.01
C VAL A 128 -13.46 11.09 -0.86
N ALA A 129 -14.28 10.33 -0.14
CA ALA A 129 -15.12 10.90 0.89
C ALA A 129 -14.31 11.31 2.13
N ASP A 130 -14.65 12.45 2.73
CA ASP A 130 -14.08 12.90 4.01
C ASP A 130 -14.51 12.01 5.18
N SER A 131 -15.61 11.30 5.02
CA SER A 131 -16.15 10.32 5.96
C SER A 131 -16.48 9.01 5.25
N GLY A 132 -16.25 7.88 5.91
CA GLY A 132 -16.53 6.55 5.37
C GLY A 132 -15.29 5.85 4.82
N LEU A 133 -15.46 4.84 3.98
CA LEU A 133 -14.38 4.05 3.38
C LEU A 133 -14.28 4.35 1.88
N THR A 134 -13.18 4.96 1.47
CA THR A 134 -12.78 4.99 0.07
C THR A 134 -11.79 3.84 -0.16
N ALA A 135 -12.20 2.86 -0.97
CA ALA A 135 -11.36 1.72 -1.31
C ALA A 135 -11.31 1.46 -2.82
N ILE A 136 -10.14 1.03 -3.30
CA ILE A 136 -9.94 0.52 -4.66
C ILE A 136 -9.70 -0.98 -4.54
N TRP A 137 -10.58 -1.80 -5.11
CA TRP A 137 -10.53 -3.26 -5.02
C TRP A 137 -9.71 -3.87 -6.15
N LEU A 138 -8.82 -4.80 -5.81
CA LEU A 138 -7.91 -5.46 -6.76
C LEU A 138 -8.19 -6.95 -6.96
N MET A 139 -9.11 -7.56 -6.21
CA MET A 139 -9.40 -9.00 -6.38
C MET A 139 -9.86 -9.37 -7.80
N ASN A 140 -10.46 -8.43 -8.54
CA ASN A 140 -10.95 -8.63 -9.91
C ASN A 140 -10.10 -7.92 -10.99
N ASN A 141 -8.97 -7.31 -10.62
CA ASN A 141 -8.08 -6.56 -11.52
C ASN A 141 -6.65 -7.05 -11.31
N LYS A 142 -5.86 -7.26 -12.37
CA LYS A 142 -4.43 -7.61 -12.26
C LYS A 142 -3.62 -6.47 -11.65
N ALA A 143 -4.02 -5.22 -11.92
CA ALA A 143 -3.43 -4.05 -11.31
C ALA A 143 -4.42 -2.90 -11.21
N ALA A 144 -4.13 -1.97 -10.31
CA ALA A 144 -4.85 -0.71 -10.20
C ALA A 144 -3.88 0.44 -10.00
N ALA A 145 -4.30 1.61 -10.45
CA ALA A 145 -3.61 2.87 -10.21
C ALA A 145 -4.62 3.98 -9.98
N PHE A 146 -4.20 5.08 -9.38
CA PHE A 146 -5.00 6.29 -9.38
C PHE A 146 -4.13 7.53 -9.58
N SER A 147 -4.76 8.60 -10.07
CA SER A 147 -4.15 9.92 -10.22
C SER A 147 -5.10 10.99 -9.69
N THR A 148 -4.55 11.98 -8.98
CA THR A 148 -5.33 13.16 -8.54
C THR A 148 -4.48 14.42 -8.54
N PHE A 149 -5.13 15.56 -8.71
CA PHE A 149 -4.56 16.88 -8.47
C PHE A 149 -5.10 17.55 -7.19
N SER A 150 -6.10 16.96 -6.52
CA SER A 150 -6.77 17.54 -5.34
C SER A 150 -5.90 17.53 -4.07
N GLY A 151 -4.70 16.97 -4.12
CA GLY A 151 -3.80 16.86 -2.98
C GLY A 151 -3.18 15.47 -2.85
N GLN A 152 -2.23 15.33 -1.93
CA GLN A 152 -1.66 14.02 -1.60
C GLN A 152 -2.71 13.17 -0.88
N MET A 153 -3.02 12.00 -1.42
CA MET A 153 -4.00 11.08 -0.84
C MET A 153 -3.27 9.95 -0.11
N THR A 154 -3.11 10.06 1.21
CA THR A 154 -2.47 9.00 2.01
C THR A 154 -3.17 7.68 1.72
N THR A 155 -2.39 6.71 1.24
CA THR A 155 -2.92 5.42 0.81
C THR A 155 -2.21 4.30 1.53
N ASN A 156 -2.99 3.40 2.13
CA ASN A 156 -2.49 2.16 2.70
C ASN A 156 -2.95 0.97 1.85
N ARG A 157 -2.01 0.11 1.52
CA ARG A 157 -2.24 -1.16 0.86
C ARG A 157 -2.64 -2.20 1.90
N PHE A 158 -3.75 -2.89 1.68
CA PHE A 158 -4.11 -4.09 2.44
C PHE A 158 -3.88 -5.34 1.58
N GLY A 159 -2.97 -6.18 2.05
CA GLY A 159 -2.43 -7.31 1.28
C GLY A 159 -2.60 -8.65 1.97
N SER A 160 -2.44 -9.70 1.18
CA SER A 160 -2.52 -11.10 1.61
C SER A 160 -1.81 -11.99 0.59
N ILE A 161 -1.51 -13.23 0.97
CA ILE A 161 -1.08 -14.27 0.04
C ILE A 161 -2.31 -15.01 -0.46
N ILE A 162 -2.66 -14.81 -1.72
CA ILE A 162 -3.77 -15.52 -2.34
C ILE A 162 -3.30 -16.91 -2.77
N ASP A 163 -4.07 -17.94 -2.43
CA ASP A 163 -3.80 -19.32 -2.81
C ASP A 163 -4.08 -19.55 -4.30
N THR A 164 -3.74 -20.74 -4.78
CA THR A 164 -3.87 -21.19 -6.16
C THR A 164 -5.32 -21.21 -6.68
N ASP A 165 -6.31 -21.23 -5.79
CA ASP A 165 -7.72 -21.09 -6.14
C ASP A 165 -8.13 -19.65 -6.52
N GLY A 166 -7.23 -18.68 -6.32
CA GLY A 166 -7.45 -17.27 -6.63
C GLY A 166 -8.37 -16.53 -5.65
N ILE A 167 -8.79 -17.16 -4.55
CA ILE A 167 -9.80 -16.62 -3.63
C ILE A 167 -9.37 -16.77 -2.17
N THR A 168 -8.85 -17.93 -1.77
CA THR A 168 -8.44 -18.20 -0.39
C THR A 168 -7.24 -17.33 -0.04
N ALA A 169 -7.34 -16.61 1.08
CA ALA A 169 -6.36 -15.64 1.53
C ALA A 169 -5.62 -16.16 2.78
N HIS A 170 -4.29 -16.14 2.74
CA HIS A 170 -3.41 -16.55 3.84
C HIS A 170 -2.57 -15.36 4.32
N GLY A 171 -2.71 -15.08 5.60
CA GLY A 171 -2.10 -13.95 6.28
C GLY A 171 -2.54 -12.59 5.75
N HIS A 172 -2.34 -11.55 6.52
CA HIS A 172 -2.70 -10.19 6.13
C HIS A 172 -1.62 -9.22 6.57
N PHE A 173 -1.42 -8.19 5.78
CA PHE A 173 -0.52 -7.10 6.12
C PHE A 173 -1.09 -5.79 5.61
N MET A 174 -0.65 -4.69 6.23
CA MET A 174 -0.99 -3.35 5.79
C MET A 174 0.24 -2.47 5.86
N HIS A 175 0.46 -1.66 4.82
CA HIS A 175 1.53 -0.68 4.83
C HIS A 175 1.23 0.44 3.86
N TYR A 176 1.97 1.54 3.98
CA TYR A 176 1.86 2.68 3.08
C TYR A 176 2.16 2.28 1.63
N ALA A 177 1.42 2.86 0.69
CA ALA A 177 1.65 2.77 -0.75
C ALA A 177 2.10 4.15 -1.26
N PRO A 178 3.40 4.39 -1.54
CA PRO A 178 3.90 5.73 -1.85
C PRO A 178 3.43 6.29 -3.20
N SER A 179 3.37 7.62 -3.28
CA SER A 179 3.28 8.35 -4.56
C SER A 179 4.51 8.10 -5.42
N THR A 180 4.38 8.14 -6.75
CA THR A 180 5.53 8.12 -7.68
C THR A 180 6.52 9.26 -7.43
N GLN A 181 6.06 10.36 -6.81
CA GLN A 181 6.91 11.47 -6.38
C GLN A 181 7.78 11.14 -5.16
N GLU A 182 7.39 10.13 -4.39
CA GLU A 182 8.10 9.67 -3.18
C GLU A 182 9.07 8.51 -3.49
N TRP A 183 9.17 8.08 -4.74
CA TRP A 183 10.04 6.97 -5.13
C TRP A 183 11.52 7.36 -5.01
N VAL A 184 12.32 6.43 -4.48
CA VAL A 184 13.73 6.65 -4.15
C VAL A 184 14.64 6.24 -5.29
N THR A 185 15.91 6.64 -5.23
CA THR A 185 16.99 6.20 -6.12
C THR A 185 18.19 5.75 -5.29
N GLY A 186 19.14 5.05 -5.90
CA GLY A 186 20.36 4.63 -5.23
C GLY A 186 20.22 3.29 -4.51
N LYS A 187 20.84 3.16 -3.34
CA LYS A 187 20.90 1.93 -2.56
C LYS A 187 19.95 2.00 -1.37
N THR A 188 19.04 1.03 -1.27
CA THR A 188 18.18 0.80 -0.11
C THR A 188 18.55 -0.52 0.54
N GLN A 189 18.62 -0.54 1.87
CA GLN A 189 18.75 -1.76 2.66
C GLN A 189 17.39 -2.23 3.17
N PHE A 190 17.22 -3.54 3.27
CA PHE A 190 16.02 -4.15 3.81
C PHE A 190 16.37 -5.44 4.54
N PHE A 191 15.45 -5.91 5.39
CA PHE A 191 15.64 -7.11 6.20
C PHE A 191 14.63 -8.20 5.86
N THR A 192 15.06 -9.46 5.77
CA THR A 192 14.17 -10.61 5.62
C THR A 192 14.03 -11.33 6.95
N LEU A 193 12.78 -11.49 7.42
CA LEU A 193 12.47 -11.99 8.76
C LEU A 193 12.31 -13.52 8.83
N ALA A 194 12.15 -14.20 7.69
CA ALA A 194 11.86 -15.63 7.63
C ALA A 194 12.31 -16.25 6.29
N ASN A 195 12.14 -17.57 6.17
CA ASN A 195 12.19 -18.24 4.87
C ASN A 195 10.98 -17.79 4.01
N ASN A 196 11.11 -17.85 2.68
CA ASN A 196 10.06 -17.49 1.72
C ASN A 196 9.64 -16.01 1.73
N CYS A 197 10.62 -15.11 1.82
CA CYS A 197 10.40 -13.68 1.57
C CYS A 197 10.50 -13.35 0.08
N ILE A 198 9.63 -12.46 -0.34
CA ILE A 198 9.52 -11.94 -1.70
C ILE A 198 9.85 -10.47 -1.65
N LEU A 199 10.79 -10.05 -2.50
CA LEU A 199 11.00 -8.65 -2.82
C LEU A 199 10.08 -8.31 -3.99
N GLU A 200 9.09 -7.48 -3.71
CA GLU A 200 8.22 -6.86 -4.70
C GLU A 200 8.68 -5.43 -4.91
N PHE A 201 8.96 -5.00 -6.13
CA PHE A 201 9.35 -3.62 -6.37
C PHE A 201 8.81 -3.06 -7.68
N TYR A 202 8.64 -1.75 -7.68
CA TYR A 202 8.11 -0.98 -8.81
C TYR A 202 9.16 0.03 -9.21
N ALA A 203 9.44 0.14 -10.50
CA ALA A 203 10.44 1.06 -11.00
C ALA A 203 9.96 1.79 -12.26
N ASP A 204 10.48 3.01 -12.45
CA ASP A 204 10.27 3.77 -13.67
C ASP A 204 11.07 3.17 -14.84
N LEU A 205 10.93 3.77 -16.02
CA LEU A 205 11.60 3.32 -17.24
C LEU A 205 13.13 3.22 -17.05
N GLN A 206 13.74 4.23 -16.41
CA GLN A 206 15.18 4.25 -16.15
C GLN A 206 15.61 3.15 -15.18
N GLY A 207 14.76 2.83 -14.21
CA GLY A 207 14.98 1.82 -13.19
C GLY A 207 14.55 0.42 -13.58
N SER A 208 14.24 0.17 -14.87
CA SER A 208 13.66 -1.09 -15.33
C SER A 208 14.66 -2.05 -16.01
N ASP A 209 15.90 -1.64 -16.25
CA ASP A 209 16.93 -2.48 -16.86
C ASP A 209 17.55 -3.45 -15.83
N ALA A 210 17.32 -4.75 -16.03
CA ALA A 210 17.77 -5.80 -15.12
C ALA A 210 19.30 -5.94 -15.03
N ASN A 211 20.06 -5.41 -16.00
CA ASN A 211 21.52 -5.45 -15.96
C ASN A 211 22.12 -4.38 -15.03
N VAL A 212 21.38 -3.29 -14.77
CA VAL A 212 21.85 -2.18 -13.91
C VAL A 212 21.31 -2.24 -12.49
N ILE A 213 20.17 -2.91 -12.29
CA ILE A 213 19.61 -3.17 -10.96
C ILE A 213 20.47 -4.23 -10.28
N LYS A 214 20.83 -4.00 -9.01
CA LYS A 214 21.59 -4.97 -8.22
C LYS A 214 20.86 -5.37 -6.95
N ILE A 215 20.84 -6.67 -6.68
CA ILE A 215 20.39 -7.26 -5.41
C ILE A 215 21.62 -7.88 -4.76
N ASP A 216 22.00 -7.41 -3.56
CA ASP A 216 23.22 -7.85 -2.87
C ASP A 216 24.46 -7.84 -3.76
N SER A 217 24.62 -6.75 -4.51
CA SER A 217 25.70 -6.54 -5.51
C SER A 217 25.65 -7.41 -6.76
N HIS A 218 24.74 -8.38 -6.86
CA HIS A 218 24.53 -9.20 -8.05
C HIS A 218 23.55 -8.51 -9.02
N PRO A 219 23.81 -8.48 -10.34
CA PRO A 219 22.85 -7.98 -11.31
C PRO A 219 21.53 -8.76 -11.24
N LEU A 220 20.40 -8.07 -11.35
CA LEU A 220 19.08 -8.71 -11.36
C LEU A 220 18.96 -9.73 -12.50
N SER A 221 19.60 -9.47 -13.65
CA SER A 221 19.65 -10.39 -14.80
C SER A 221 20.31 -11.74 -14.52
N SER A 222 21.14 -11.85 -13.47
CA SER A 222 21.71 -13.13 -13.02
C SER A 222 20.80 -13.91 -12.05
N LEU A 223 19.66 -13.34 -11.67
CA LEU A 223 18.71 -13.91 -10.72
C LEU A 223 17.43 -14.35 -11.44
N LYS A 224 16.64 -15.21 -10.80
CA LYS A 224 15.28 -15.52 -11.26
C LYS A 224 14.33 -14.45 -10.73
N PHE A 225 13.66 -13.74 -11.63
CA PHE A 225 12.69 -12.71 -11.31
C PHE A 225 11.57 -12.69 -12.36
N ASP A 226 10.42 -12.16 -11.96
CA ASP A 226 9.34 -11.80 -12.85
C ASP A 226 9.36 -10.30 -13.11
N LYS A 227 9.09 -9.88 -14.35
CA LYS A 227 8.95 -8.48 -14.75
C LYS A 227 7.66 -8.31 -15.55
N LYS A 228 6.82 -7.36 -15.15
CA LYS A 228 5.56 -7.03 -15.83
C LYS A 228 5.51 -5.53 -16.13
N PRO A 229 5.30 -5.09 -17.38
CA PRO A 229 5.00 -3.68 -17.65
C PRO A 229 3.63 -3.33 -17.07
N LEU A 230 3.49 -2.11 -16.57
CA LEU A 230 2.21 -1.57 -16.09
C LEU A 230 1.63 -0.66 -17.16
N SER A 231 0.35 -0.86 -17.49
CA SER A 231 -0.32 -0.17 -18.58
C SER A 231 -0.78 1.27 -18.24
N PHE A 232 -0.46 1.73 -17.03
CA PHE A 232 -0.87 3.03 -16.51
C PHE A 232 0.13 4.12 -16.87
N PHE A 233 -0.35 5.37 -16.89
CA PHE A 233 0.49 6.57 -16.97
C PHE A 233 1.48 6.58 -18.16
N GLY A 234 1.04 6.02 -19.29
CA GLY A 234 1.81 5.97 -20.53
C GLY A 234 2.88 4.88 -20.58
N ASN A 235 2.68 3.75 -19.88
CA ASN A 235 3.54 2.55 -19.93
C ASN A 235 4.98 2.78 -19.48
N LYS A 236 5.17 3.67 -18.50
CA LYS A 236 6.51 4.09 -18.02
C LYS A 236 6.98 3.35 -16.77
N TYR A 237 6.20 2.39 -16.29
CA TYR A 237 6.43 1.74 -15.02
C TYR A 237 6.43 0.22 -15.16
N PHE A 238 7.23 -0.43 -14.34
CA PHE A 238 7.44 -1.87 -14.36
C PHE A 238 7.36 -2.41 -12.93
N HIS A 239 6.67 -3.53 -12.80
CA HIS A 239 6.57 -4.30 -11.58
C HIS A 239 7.51 -5.50 -11.65
N PHE A 240 8.16 -5.81 -10.53
CA PHE A 240 9.13 -6.89 -10.40
C PHE A 240 8.87 -7.72 -9.14
N GLN A 241 9.12 -9.01 -9.25
CA GLN A 241 9.07 -9.93 -8.12
C GLN A 241 10.25 -10.89 -8.16
N LEU A 242 10.87 -11.11 -7.01
CA LEU A 242 11.88 -12.14 -6.83
C LEU A 242 11.85 -12.71 -5.42
N ASN A 243 12.14 -13.99 -5.30
CA ASN A 243 12.34 -14.62 -4.00
C ASN A 243 13.73 -14.23 -3.46
N ILE A 244 13.76 -13.71 -2.24
CA ILE A 244 15.01 -13.44 -1.52
C ILE A 244 15.35 -14.67 -0.69
N LYS A 245 16.55 -15.19 -0.89
CA LYS A 245 17.09 -16.32 -0.13
C LYS A 245 17.92 -15.79 1.05
N GLY A 246 17.78 -16.45 2.19
CA GLY A 246 18.53 -16.12 3.38
C GLY A 246 17.79 -15.18 4.32
N TYR A 247 18.24 -15.20 5.56
CA TYR A 247 17.80 -14.34 6.63
C TYR A 247 18.81 -13.20 6.81
N GLY A 248 18.32 -12.00 7.09
CA GLY A 248 19.16 -10.89 7.50
C GLY A 248 19.06 -9.67 6.60
N LEU A 249 20.15 -8.91 6.57
CA LEU A 249 20.25 -7.64 5.87
C LEU A 249 20.61 -7.86 4.39
N HIS A 250 19.76 -7.35 3.52
CA HIS A 250 19.91 -7.35 2.08
C HIS A 250 19.89 -5.92 1.54
N SER A 251 20.19 -5.76 0.25
CA SER A 251 20.13 -4.47 -0.42
C SER A 251 19.68 -4.55 -1.86
N ILE A 252 18.93 -3.53 -2.27
CA ILE A 252 18.63 -3.23 -3.67
C ILE A 252 19.33 -1.93 -4.05
N LYS A 253 19.96 -1.91 -5.23
CA LYS A 253 20.54 -0.70 -5.82
C LYS A 253 19.97 -0.48 -7.22
N ASN A 254 19.39 0.70 -7.43
CA ASN A 254 18.81 1.09 -8.71
C ASN A 254 19.17 2.55 -9.04
N LYS A 255 19.47 2.84 -10.31
CA LYS A 255 19.74 4.22 -10.76
C LYS A 255 18.46 5.00 -11.03
N GLY A 256 17.40 4.34 -11.50
CA GLY A 256 16.09 4.96 -11.70
C GLY A 256 15.27 5.02 -10.42
N LYS A 257 14.10 5.66 -10.49
CA LYS A 257 13.20 5.77 -9.36
C LYS A 257 12.50 4.44 -9.09
N PHE A 258 12.45 4.03 -7.84
CA PHE A 258 11.78 2.82 -7.42
C PHE A 258 11.20 2.90 -6.01
N ILE A 259 10.30 1.97 -5.72
CA ILE A 259 9.88 1.60 -4.37
C ILE A 259 9.92 0.09 -4.26
N SER A 260 10.17 -0.42 -3.04
CA SER A 260 10.23 -1.86 -2.79
C SER A 260 9.51 -2.23 -1.49
N TYR A 261 8.92 -3.41 -1.51
CA TYR A 261 8.23 -4.05 -0.41
C TYR A 261 8.86 -5.42 -0.15
N ILE A 262 8.88 -5.83 1.12
CA ILE A 262 9.22 -7.19 1.51
C ILE A 262 7.97 -7.85 2.05
N ILE A 263 7.67 -9.03 1.52
CA ILE A 263 6.51 -9.83 1.90
C ILE A 263 7.00 -11.24 2.22
N CYS A 264 6.90 -11.64 3.48
CA CYS A 264 7.35 -12.93 3.97
C CYS A 264 6.15 -13.80 4.30
N LYS A 265 6.11 -15.00 3.71
CA LYS A 265 5.06 -15.98 3.96
C LYS A 265 5.33 -16.76 5.24
N SER A 266 4.26 -17.22 5.86
CA SER A 266 4.26 -18.15 6.99
C SER A 266 5.07 -17.67 8.21
N VAL A 267 4.96 -16.38 8.55
CA VAL A 267 5.69 -15.79 9.69
C VAL A 267 5.00 -16.17 10.99
N ASN A 268 5.63 -17.01 11.82
CA ASN A 268 5.07 -17.53 13.08
C ASN A 268 3.84 -18.44 12.93
N GLY A 269 3.54 -18.93 11.72
CA GLY A 269 2.44 -19.87 11.47
C GLY A 269 2.12 -20.01 9.98
N PRO A 270 1.46 -21.08 9.54
CA PRO A 270 1.20 -21.34 8.11
C PRO A 270 0.31 -20.28 7.44
N ASN A 271 -0.56 -19.63 8.21
CA ASN A 271 -1.55 -18.66 7.74
C ASN A 271 -1.20 -17.21 8.09
N ASN A 272 0.05 -16.92 8.41
CA ASN A 272 0.48 -15.60 8.84
C ASN A 272 1.44 -15.01 7.81
N THR A 273 1.35 -13.70 7.57
CA THR A 273 2.22 -13.01 6.61
C THR A 273 2.74 -11.71 7.21
N ALA A 274 4.00 -11.38 6.95
CA ALA A 274 4.55 -10.07 7.30
C ALA A 274 4.88 -9.30 6.02
N GLY A 275 4.45 -8.03 5.95
CA GLY A 275 4.69 -7.17 4.80
C GLY A 275 5.09 -5.77 5.23
N TYR A 276 6.12 -5.18 4.62
CA TYR A 276 6.49 -3.80 4.89
C TYR A 276 7.14 -3.10 3.68
N LEU A 277 7.03 -1.77 3.66
CA LEU A 277 7.68 -0.88 2.70
C LEU A 277 9.13 -0.60 3.13
N THR A 278 10.08 -0.81 2.22
CA THR A 278 11.52 -0.70 2.52
C THR A 278 12.04 0.73 2.53
N SER A 279 11.51 1.60 1.67
CA SER A 279 11.93 3.00 1.58
C SER A 279 10.94 3.81 0.74
N PHE A 280 10.81 5.08 1.09
CA PHE A 280 10.07 6.12 0.39
C PHE A 280 10.56 7.48 0.87
N ASN A 281 10.20 8.54 0.16
CA ASN A 281 10.68 9.90 0.33
C ASN A 281 12.19 10.02 0.09
N GLN A 282 12.56 10.61 -1.05
CA GLN A 282 13.94 10.98 -1.30
C GLN A 282 14.41 11.88 -0.16
N TRP A 283 15.58 11.56 0.41
CA TRP A 283 16.32 12.55 1.20
C TRP A 283 16.55 13.76 0.29
N LYS A 284 15.84 14.85 0.57
CA LYS A 284 16.20 16.15 0.03
C LYS A 284 17.50 16.53 0.73
N ASN A 285 18.62 16.37 0.03
CA ASN A 285 19.83 17.07 0.42
C ASN A 285 19.51 18.56 0.29
N ASN A 286 19.32 19.22 1.43
CA ASN A 286 19.36 20.67 1.49
C ASN A 286 20.78 21.14 1.18
#